data_AF-A0A2K8SJ46-F1
#
_entry.id   AF-A0A2K8SJ46-F1
#
_cell.length_a   1.000
_cell.length_b   1.000
_cell.length_c   1.000
_cell.angle_alpha   90.00
_cell.angle_beta   90.00
_cell.angle_gamma   90.00
#
_symmetry.space_group_name_H-M   'P 1'
#
loop_
_entity.id
_entity.type
_entity.pdbx_description
1 polymer ?
#
loop_
_entity_poly.entity_id
_entity_poly.type
_entity_poly.pdbx_seq_one_letter_code
_entity_poly.pdbx_strand_id
1 'polypeptide(L)'
;MLQVLRRTYGEKIRLDEFLNFPCSDLRTIDRLWMKYSDGQFGFSVQKRIYESIDGKLDGKFDSDARGNFGKRVRWFPAMRYETLSFNLTAPEGHLPFQVFCGFGASFWELIAGVSSIGARLEKCAGFVDPAGSIKAHAEQCPIAWVDKALSK
;
A
#
# COMPACT_ATOMS: atom_id res chain seq x y z
N MET A 1 3.81 -7.74 -0.90
CA MET A 1 4.31 -6.92 -2.03
C MET A 1 5.68 -7.40 -2.53
N LEU A 2 6.69 -7.59 -1.69
CA LEU A 2 8.02 -8.10 -2.14
C LEU A 2 7.95 -9.40 -2.95
N GLN A 3 7.17 -10.39 -2.49
CA GLN A 3 6.99 -11.66 -3.22
C GLN A 3 6.41 -11.49 -4.63
N VAL A 4 5.50 -10.53 -4.84
CA VAL A 4 4.95 -10.22 -6.17
C VAL A 4 6.05 -9.77 -7.13
N LEU A 5 7.07 -9.09 -6.59
CA LEU A 5 8.25 -8.63 -7.33
C LEU A 5 9.40 -9.65 -7.30
N ARG A 6 9.14 -10.90 -6.84
CA ARG A 6 10.13 -11.97 -6.68
C ARG A 6 11.33 -11.58 -5.80
N ARG A 7 11.06 -10.81 -4.75
CA ARG A 7 12.04 -10.35 -3.76
C ARG A 7 11.89 -11.03 -2.40
N THR A 8 12.98 -11.02 -1.65
CA THR A 8 13.14 -11.57 -0.31
C THR A 8 13.01 -10.50 0.77
N TYR A 9 12.88 -10.95 2.02
CA TYR A 9 12.77 -10.06 3.18
C TYR A 9 14.01 -9.16 3.32
N GLY A 10 13.80 -7.88 3.60
CA GLY A 10 14.87 -6.88 3.71
C GLY A 10 15.26 -6.23 2.38
N GLU A 11 14.81 -6.77 1.25
CA GLU A 11 14.95 -6.09 -0.04
C GLU A 11 13.98 -4.91 -0.17
N LYS A 12 14.38 -3.94 -0.99
CA LYS A 12 13.67 -2.69 -1.20
C LYS A 12 12.89 -2.76 -2.50
N ILE A 13 11.68 -2.23 -2.49
CA ILE A 13 10.90 -1.97 -3.70
C ILE A 13 11.29 -0.60 -4.21
N ARG A 14 11.68 -0.50 -5.48
CA ARG A 14 12.03 0.77 -6.12
C ARG A 14 10.78 1.55 -6.48
N LEU A 15 10.93 2.86 -6.67
CA LEU A 15 9.82 3.74 -6.99
C LEU A 15 9.12 3.37 -8.31
N ASP A 16 9.90 3.06 -9.34
CA ASP A 16 9.42 2.60 -10.64
C ASP A 16 8.68 1.27 -10.56
N GLU A 17 9.05 0.40 -9.62
CA GLU A 17 8.34 -0.86 -9.36
C GLU A 17 6.95 -0.62 -8.75
N PHE A 18 6.76 0.45 -7.96
CA PHE A 18 5.41 0.84 -7.52
C PHE A 18 4.53 1.35 -8.66
N LEU A 19 5.10 2.18 -9.54
CA LEU A 19 4.41 2.69 -10.72
C LEU A 19 4.03 1.59 -11.72
N ASN A 20 4.70 0.43 -11.63
CA ASN A 20 4.47 -0.73 -12.49
C ASN A 20 3.90 -1.95 -11.76
N PHE A 21 3.53 -1.81 -10.48
CA PHE A 21 3.07 -2.94 -9.67
C PHE A 21 1.83 -3.60 -10.30
N PRO A 22 1.74 -4.95 -10.38
CA PRO A 22 0.62 -5.62 -11.03
C PRO A 22 -0.75 -5.17 -10.49
N CYS A 23 -1.67 -4.80 -11.39
CA CYS A 23 -2.96 -4.23 -10.99
C CYS A 23 -3.84 -5.22 -10.22
N SER A 24 -3.82 -6.49 -10.60
CA SER A 24 -4.59 -7.55 -9.92
C SER A 24 -4.17 -7.68 -8.46
N ASP A 25 -2.86 -7.80 -8.22
CA ASP A 25 -2.30 -7.90 -6.88
C ASP A 25 -2.53 -6.65 -6.06
N LEU A 26 -2.28 -5.46 -6.62
CA LEU A 26 -2.48 -4.20 -5.90
C LEU A 26 -3.93 -4.02 -5.45
N ARG A 27 -4.88 -4.28 -6.35
CA ARG A 27 -6.32 -4.21 -6.05
C ARG A 27 -6.76 -5.28 -5.07
N THR A 28 -6.19 -6.48 -5.15
CA THR A 28 -6.48 -7.56 -4.20
C THR A 28 -6.05 -7.16 -2.80
N ILE A 29 -4.82 -6.65 -2.64
CA ILE A 29 -4.31 -6.16 -1.35
C ILE A 29 -5.20 -5.03 -0.82
N ASP A 30 -5.54 -4.05 -1.66
CA ASP A 30 -6.39 -2.92 -1.29
C ASP A 30 -7.79 -3.36 -0.84
N ARG A 31 -8.43 -4.27 -1.59
CA ARG A 31 -9.75 -4.83 -1.25
C ARG A 31 -9.73 -5.59 0.07
N LEU A 32 -8.66 -6.33 0.35
CA LEU A 32 -8.52 -7.05 1.62
C LEU A 32 -8.42 -6.06 2.78
N TRP A 33 -7.60 -5.01 2.65
CA TRP A 33 -7.53 -3.95 3.66
C TRP A 33 -8.88 -3.32 3.91
N MET A 34 -9.58 -2.88 2.87
CA MET A 34 -10.90 -2.26 3.03
C MET A 34 -11.91 -3.22 3.66
N LYS A 35 -12.01 -4.44 3.17
CA LYS A 35 -13.01 -5.43 3.63
C LYS A 35 -12.87 -5.74 5.12
N TYR A 36 -11.65 -5.94 5.59
CA TYR A 36 -11.39 -6.34 6.98
C TYR A 36 -11.16 -5.16 7.93
N SER A 37 -11.26 -3.93 7.43
CA SER A 37 -11.19 -2.71 8.23
C SER A 37 -12.45 -1.85 8.18
N ASP A 38 -13.54 -2.38 7.64
CA ASP A 38 -14.79 -1.63 7.42
C ASP A 38 -14.56 -0.34 6.61
N GLY A 39 -13.70 -0.43 5.59
CA GLY A 39 -13.33 0.69 4.72
C GLY A 39 -12.36 1.71 5.35
N GLN A 40 -11.86 1.48 6.56
CA GLN A 40 -10.98 2.41 7.27
C GLN A 40 -9.54 2.42 6.73
N PHE A 41 -9.07 1.29 6.20
CA PHE A 41 -7.70 1.09 5.71
C PHE A 41 -7.66 0.68 4.25
N GLY A 42 -6.54 0.98 3.60
CA GLY A 42 -6.33 0.65 2.18
C GLY A 42 -5.49 1.70 1.47
N PHE A 43 -4.89 1.30 0.36
CA PHE A 43 -4.17 2.20 -0.54
C PHE A 43 -5.12 3.18 -1.23
N SER A 44 -6.35 2.77 -1.55
CA SER A 44 -7.39 3.67 -2.09
C SER A 44 -7.85 4.71 -1.07
N VAL A 45 -7.94 4.33 0.21
CA VAL A 45 -8.20 5.26 1.32
C VAL A 45 -7.06 6.27 1.47
N GLN A 46 -5.80 5.79 1.47
CA GLN A 46 -4.62 6.64 1.52
C GLN A 46 -4.53 7.59 0.31
N LYS A 47 -4.81 7.10 -0.90
CA LYS A 47 -4.89 7.91 -2.13
C LYS A 47 -5.88 9.05 -1.95
N ARG A 48 -7.12 8.76 -1.53
CA ARG A 48 -8.17 9.77 -1.33
C ARG A 48 -7.75 10.83 -0.31
N ILE A 49 -7.16 10.42 0.80
CA ILE A 49 -6.65 11.34 1.83
C ILE A 49 -5.51 12.21 1.29
N TYR A 50 -4.63 11.63 0.48
CA TYR A 50 -3.51 12.36 -0.12
C TYR A 50 -3.98 13.40 -1.14
N GLU A 51 -4.99 13.07 -1.95
CA GLU A 51 -5.62 14.03 -2.88
C GLU A 51 -6.36 15.14 -2.12
N SER A 52 -6.99 14.84 -0.98
CA SER A 52 -7.76 15.83 -0.20
C SER A 52 -6.92 16.91 0.47
N ILE A 53 -5.59 16.77 0.44
CA ILE A 53 -4.61 17.72 0.97
C ILE A 53 -3.74 18.30 -0.17
N ASP A 54 -4.29 18.31 -1.38
CA ASP A 54 -3.64 18.79 -2.61
C ASP A 54 -2.38 18.00 -3.02
N GLY A 55 -2.23 16.78 -2.51
CA GLY A 55 -1.15 15.86 -2.88
C GLY A 55 -1.29 15.37 -4.31
N LYS A 56 -0.21 15.48 -5.09
CA LYS A 56 -0.18 15.09 -6.51
C LYS A 56 0.22 13.63 -6.69
N LEU A 57 -0.58 12.89 -7.46
CA LEU A 57 -0.33 11.50 -7.82
C LEU A 57 0.58 11.38 -9.06
N ASP A 58 1.70 12.09 -9.08
CA ASP A 58 2.67 12.08 -10.18
C ASP A 58 3.95 11.29 -9.88
N GLY A 59 3.98 10.59 -8.74
CA GLY A 59 5.13 9.84 -8.25
C GLY A 59 6.28 10.73 -7.78
N LYS A 60 6.11 12.06 -7.72
CA LYS A 60 7.16 12.99 -7.31
C LYS A 60 7.08 13.30 -5.81
N PHE A 61 8.19 13.80 -5.30
CA PHE A 61 8.30 14.22 -3.92
C PHE A 61 7.67 15.61 -3.71
N ASP A 62 6.75 15.71 -2.75
CA ASP A 62 6.14 16.96 -2.27
C ASP A 62 6.23 16.99 -0.74
N SER A 63 6.98 17.96 -0.18
CA SER A 63 7.24 18.05 1.26
C SER A 63 6.02 18.44 2.09
N ASP A 64 5.14 19.26 1.53
CA ASP A 64 4.02 19.84 2.27
C ASP A 64 2.87 18.86 2.31
N ALA A 65 2.51 18.30 1.14
CA ALA A 65 1.55 17.22 1.04
C ALA A 65 1.99 16.03 1.91
N ARG A 66 3.30 15.73 1.94
CA ARG A 66 3.89 14.74 2.83
C ARG A 66 3.60 15.02 4.31
N GLY A 67 3.95 16.22 4.78
CA GLY A 67 3.84 16.59 6.18
C GLY A 67 2.38 16.54 6.63
N ASN A 68 1.50 17.04 5.79
CA ASN A 68 0.06 17.05 6.02
C ASN A 68 -0.53 15.63 6.01
N PHE A 69 -0.12 14.78 5.06
CA PHE A 69 -0.54 13.38 4.99
C PHE A 69 -0.11 12.62 6.24
N GLY A 70 1.19 12.67 6.57
CA GLY A 70 1.76 11.95 7.70
C GLY A 70 1.12 12.36 9.03
N LYS A 71 0.74 13.63 9.20
CA LYS A 71 -0.06 14.08 10.35
C LYS A 71 -1.48 13.50 10.30
N ARG A 72 -2.14 13.54 9.14
CA ARG A 72 -3.53 13.08 8.96
C ARG A 72 -3.71 11.60 9.28
N VAL A 73 -2.77 10.76 8.84
CA VAL A 73 -2.79 9.31 9.10
C VAL A 73 -2.01 8.91 10.36
N ARG A 74 -1.54 9.88 11.16
CA ARG A 74 -0.70 9.68 12.37
C ARG A 74 0.52 8.79 12.16
N TRP A 75 1.21 8.96 11.04
CA TRP A 75 2.57 8.48 10.91
C TRP A 75 3.54 9.44 11.59
N PHE A 76 3.30 10.75 11.51
CA PHE A 76 4.14 11.77 12.13
C PHE A 76 3.63 12.20 13.53
N PRO A 77 4.49 12.45 14.54
CA PRO A 77 5.96 12.29 14.55
C PRO A 77 6.43 10.86 14.88
N ALA A 78 5.52 9.95 15.23
CA ALA A 78 5.80 8.60 15.73
C ALA A 78 6.09 7.59 14.59
N MET A 79 7.07 7.87 13.74
CA MET A 79 7.42 7.03 12.57
C MET A 79 8.31 5.86 12.95
N ARG A 80 7.90 5.12 13.98
CA ARG A 80 8.54 3.88 14.38
C ARG A 80 7.51 2.78 14.20
N TYR A 81 7.91 1.70 13.56
CA TYR A 81 7.02 0.57 13.31
C TYR A 81 6.41 0.05 14.62
N GLU A 82 7.23 0.08 15.68
CA GLU A 82 6.89 -0.33 17.04
C GLU A 82 5.84 0.55 17.71
N THR A 83 5.61 1.77 17.20
CA THR A 83 4.64 2.73 17.76
C THR A 83 3.35 2.82 16.95
N LEU A 84 3.19 2.01 15.90
CA LEU A 84 1.98 1.99 15.09
C LEU A 84 0.84 1.25 15.78
N SER A 85 -0.38 1.72 15.50
CA SER A 85 -1.59 1.08 16.00
C SER A 85 -2.09 0.08 14.96
N PHE A 86 -1.91 -1.22 15.24
CA PHE A 86 -2.37 -2.32 14.38
C PHE A 86 -3.78 -2.79 14.74
N ASN A 87 -4.72 -1.86 14.87
CA ASN A 87 -6.11 -2.14 15.23
C ASN A 87 -7.06 -1.16 14.54
N LEU A 88 -8.37 -1.44 14.61
CA LEU A 88 -9.44 -0.65 13.98
C LEU A 88 -9.74 0.68 14.69
N THR A 89 -9.05 1.01 15.78
CA THR A 89 -9.15 2.33 16.43
C THR A 89 -8.10 3.30 15.89
N ALA A 90 -7.19 2.84 15.02
CA ALA A 90 -6.26 3.68 14.34
C ALA A 90 -6.98 4.65 13.37
N PRO A 91 -6.38 5.81 13.06
CA PRO A 91 -6.98 6.75 12.12
C PRO A 91 -7.20 6.14 10.74
N GLU A 92 -8.19 6.69 10.02
CA GLU A 92 -8.41 6.37 8.62
C GLU A 92 -7.13 6.53 7.78
N GLY A 93 -6.83 5.53 6.95
CA GLY A 93 -5.61 5.49 6.12
C GLY A 93 -4.32 5.18 6.87
N HIS A 94 -4.35 4.92 8.19
CA HIS A 94 -3.15 4.58 8.97
C HIS A 94 -2.44 3.34 8.45
N LEU A 95 -3.21 2.36 7.96
CA LEU A 95 -2.70 1.12 7.37
C LEU A 95 -3.17 0.99 5.90
N PRO A 96 -2.42 0.25 5.07
CA PRO A 96 -1.11 -0.36 5.34
C PRO A 96 0.01 0.68 5.54
N PHE A 97 0.91 0.44 6.50
CA PHE A 97 2.07 1.30 6.69
C PHE A 97 3.10 1.07 5.57
N GLN A 98 3.57 2.17 4.97
CA GLN A 98 4.50 2.15 3.85
C GLN A 98 5.90 2.59 4.32
N VAL A 99 6.74 1.67 4.79
CA VAL A 99 8.17 1.94 5.04
C VAL A 99 8.99 1.59 3.81
N PHE A 100 9.30 2.59 3.00
CA PHE A 100 10.28 2.45 1.94
C PHE A 100 11.57 3.12 2.39
N CYS A 101 12.49 2.32 2.93
CA CYS A 101 13.84 2.75 3.26
C CYS A 101 14.68 2.72 1.99
N GLY A 102 15.13 3.84 1.45
CA GLY A 102 16.32 3.93 0.62
C GLY A 102 17.53 4.38 1.46
N PHE A 103 18.72 4.22 0.90
CA PHE A 103 19.97 4.55 1.61
C PHE A 103 20.37 5.98 1.27
N GLY A 104 19.93 6.88 2.13
CA GLY A 104 20.48 8.19 2.44
C GLY A 104 19.89 8.57 3.78
N ALA A 105 20.68 9.07 4.73
CA ALA A 105 20.28 9.38 6.11
C ALA A 105 19.22 10.50 6.20
N SER A 106 18.08 10.29 5.56
CA SER A 106 17.27 11.39 5.09
C SER A 106 15.87 10.84 4.88
N PHE A 107 14.97 11.47 5.61
CA PHE A 107 13.60 11.11 5.90
C PHE A 107 12.72 10.82 4.65
N TRP A 108 13.19 10.93 3.41
CA TRP A 108 12.45 11.38 2.23
C TRP A 108 11.61 10.35 1.43
N GLU A 109 11.70 9.04 1.69
CA GLU A 109 11.19 8.01 0.72
C GLU A 109 9.81 7.41 1.00
N LEU A 110 9.21 7.69 2.17
CA LEU A 110 7.91 7.13 2.57
C LEU A 110 6.72 7.62 1.71
N ILE A 111 6.84 8.78 1.05
CA ILE A 111 5.73 9.46 0.36
C ILE A 111 5.75 9.29 -1.16
N ALA A 112 6.93 9.05 -1.73
CA ALA A 112 7.04 8.62 -3.12
C ALA A 112 6.23 7.32 -3.35
N GLY A 113 6.13 6.47 -2.30
CA GLY A 113 5.24 5.30 -2.26
C GLY A 113 3.75 5.62 -2.40
N VAL A 114 3.20 6.52 -1.57
CA VAL A 114 1.75 6.85 -1.60
C VAL A 114 1.37 7.49 -2.93
N SER A 115 2.15 8.47 -3.40
CA SER A 115 1.91 9.11 -4.70
C SER A 115 1.99 8.09 -5.85
N SER A 116 3.01 7.21 -5.86
CA SER A 116 3.18 6.22 -6.93
C SER A 116 2.14 5.11 -6.91
N ILE A 117 1.78 4.60 -5.74
CA ILE A 117 0.71 3.60 -5.59
C ILE A 117 -0.64 4.23 -5.95
N GLY A 118 -0.90 5.48 -5.54
CA GLY A 118 -2.09 6.21 -5.94
C GLY A 118 -2.18 6.42 -7.45
N ALA A 119 -1.10 6.87 -8.09
CA ALA A 119 -0.99 6.98 -9.54
C ALA A 119 -1.21 5.63 -10.24
N ARG A 120 -0.67 4.55 -9.67
CA ARG A 120 -0.85 3.20 -10.18
C ARG A 120 -2.31 2.76 -10.08
N LEU A 121 -2.99 3.03 -8.96
CA LEU A 121 -4.41 2.72 -8.80
C LEU A 121 -5.28 3.41 -9.86
N GLU A 122 -4.99 4.65 -10.24
CA GLU A 122 -5.70 5.36 -11.32
C GLU A 122 -5.53 4.66 -12.66
N LYS A 123 -4.30 4.26 -12.99
CA LYS A 123 -4.02 3.51 -14.23
C LYS A 123 -4.70 2.14 -14.22
N CYS A 124 -4.80 1.50 -13.06
CA CYS A 124 -5.50 0.23 -12.92
C CYS A 124 -7.02 0.37 -13.09
N ALA A 125 -7.60 1.57 -12.89
CA ALA A 125 -9.05 1.83 -12.99
C ALA A 125 -9.65 1.43 -14.35
N GLY A 126 -8.86 1.48 -15.43
CA GLY A 126 -9.29 1.14 -16.79
C GLY A 126 -9.42 -0.35 -17.11
N PHE A 127 -8.98 -1.26 -16.23
CA PHE A 127 -9.13 -2.71 -16.45
C PHE A 127 -10.29 -3.25 -15.60
N VAL A 128 -11.52 -3.13 -16.11
CA VAL A 128 -12.65 -3.93 -15.61
C VAL A 128 -12.59 -5.24 -16.40
N ASP A 129 -12.17 -6.31 -15.74
CA ASP A 129 -12.21 -7.64 -16.35
C ASP A 129 -13.69 -7.98 -16.62
N PRO A 130 -14.12 -8.29 -17.86
CA PRO A 130 -15.54 -8.48 -18.21
C PRO A 130 -16.23 -9.61 -17.44
N ALA A 131 -15.48 -10.47 -16.76
CA ALA A 131 -16.00 -11.70 -16.20
C ALA A 131 -16.31 -11.66 -14.69
N GLY A 132 -16.01 -10.58 -13.95
CA GLY A 132 -16.34 -10.48 -12.51
C GLY A 132 -15.85 -11.66 -11.64
N SER A 133 -14.93 -12.47 -12.16
CA SER A 133 -14.52 -13.75 -11.60
C SER A 133 -13.01 -13.77 -11.52
N ILE A 134 -12.52 -14.09 -10.33
CA ILE A 134 -11.11 -14.32 -10.06
C ILE A 134 -10.71 -15.55 -10.87
N LYS A 135 -10.11 -15.36 -12.05
CA LYS A 135 -9.21 -16.39 -12.58
C LYS A 135 -7.90 -16.25 -11.83
N ALA A 136 -7.76 -17.05 -10.79
CA ALA A 136 -6.44 -17.39 -10.29
C ALA A 136 -5.67 -17.95 -11.49
N HIS A 137 -4.62 -17.25 -11.93
CA HIS A 137 -3.58 -17.90 -12.69
C HIS A 137 -2.86 -18.84 -11.73
N ALA A 138 -3.45 -20.02 -11.56
CA ALA A 138 -2.74 -21.17 -11.10
C ALA A 138 -1.79 -21.54 -12.24
N GLU A 139 -0.50 -21.30 -12.05
CA GLU A 139 0.53 -22.30 -12.33
C GLU A 139 1.83 -21.91 -11.61
N GLN A 140 2.16 -22.77 -10.64
CA GLN A 140 3.32 -22.85 -9.74
C GLN A 140 3.50 -21.80 -8.63
N CYS A 141 2.97 -22.14 -7.45
CA CYS A 141 3.79 -22.32 -6.25
C CYS A 141 3.11 -23.32 -5.28
N PRO A 142 3.70 -24.48 -4.95
CA PRO A 142 3.18 -25.34 -3.90
C PRO A 142 3.68 -24.79 -2.57
N ILE A 143 2.80 -24.53 -1.59
CA ILE A 143 3.13 -24.63 -0.15
C ILE A 143 1.82 -24.65 0.67
N ALA A 144 1.71 -25.67 1.50
CA ALA A 144 0.58 -26.06 2.33
C ALA A 144 0.51 -25.25 3.64
N TRP A 145 -0.15 -24.08 3.66
CA TRP A 145 -0.28 -23.30 4.90
C TRP A 145 -1.67 -22.72 5.22
N VAL A 146 -2.71 -22.98 4.43
CA VAL A 146 -4.05 -22.42 4.74
C VAL A 146 -4.85 -23.27 5.75
N ASP A 147 -4.50 -24.55 5.96
CA ASP A 147 -5.28 -25.41 6.87
C ASP A 147 -4.93 -25.28 8.36
N LYS A 148 -3.97 -24.42 8.75
CA LYS A 148 -3.57 -24.27 10.16
C LYS A 148 -4.08 -23.00 10.85
N ALA A 149 -4.83 -22.16 10.14
CA ALA A 149 -5.37 -20.92 10.70
C ALA A 149 -6.86 -21.01 11.11
N LEU A 150 -7.53 -22.15 10.90
CA LEU A 150 -8.93 -22.38 11.29
C LEU A 150 -9.16 -23.62 12.16
N SER A 151 -8.11 -24.17 12.76
CA SER A 151 -8.25 -25.20 13.79
C SER A 151 -7.42 -24.85 15.03
N LYS A 152 -7.95 -23.95 15.86
CA LYS A 152 -8.00 -24.04 17.33
C LYS A 152 -8.75 -22.83 17.89
#